data_AF-A0A1A0XG67-F1
#
_entry.id   AF-A0A1A0XG67-F1
#
_cell.length_a   1.000
_cell.length_b   1.000
_cell.length_c   1.000
_cell.angle_alpha   90.00
_cell.angle_beta   90.00
_cell.angle_gamma   90.00
#
_symmetry.space_group_name_H-M   'P 1'
#
loop_
_entity.id
_entity.type
_entity.pdbx_description
1 polymer ?
#
loop_
_entity_poly.entity_id
_entity_poly.type
_entity_poly.pdbx_seq_one_letter_code
_entity_poly.pdbx_strand_id
1 'polypeptide(L)'
;MRQADGTYFVTAEELAAFYDSGQKYWYMRDDGSTDLYSDELIITHGWPIYLMDRDEKWFAKWDGNYEKAVEDELNPHLLKNFEELITEGDWPKDHNE
;
A
#
# COMPACT_ATOMS: atom_id res chain seq x y z
N MET A 1 -1.60 7.63 -0.75
CA MET A 1 -1.89 8.86 -1.54
C MET A 1 -1.59 8.68 -3.02
N ARG A 2 -2.14 9.56 -3.88
CA ARG A 2 -1.85 9.62 -5.32
C ARG A 2 -1.30 11.00 -5.72
N GLN A 3 -0.14 11.02 -6.39
CA GLN A 3 0.48 12.24 -6.92
C GLN A 3 -0.16 12.69 -8.23
N ALA A 4 0.12 13.93 -8.64
CA ALA A 4 -0.44 14.54 -9.85
C ALA A 4 0.00 13.84 -11.16
N ASP A 5 1.12 13.14 -11.13
CA ASP A 5 1.62 12.30 -12.22
C ASP A 5 0.97 10.91 -12.27
N GLY A 6 0.09 10.60 -11.32
CA GLY A 6 -0.58 9.31 -11.18
C GLY A 6 0.15 8.30 -10.30
N THR A 7 1.31 8.66 -9.73
CA THR A 7 2.11 7.77 -8.88
C THR A 7 1.46 7.59 -7.52
N TYR A 8 1.31 6.34 -7.08
CA TYR A 8 0.85 6.00 -5.74
C TYR A 8 2.03 5.93 -4.77
N PHE A 9 1.85 6.46 -3.57
CA PHE A 9 2.85 6.41 -2.51
C PHE A 9 2.16 6.43 -1.16
N VAL A 10 2.85 5.95 -0.13
CA VAL A 10 2.44 6.05 1.27
C VAL A 10 3.45 6.85 2.05
N THR A 11 2.97 7.47 3.13
CA THR A 11 3.79 8.29 4.02
C THR A 11 4.20 7.58 5.30
N ALA A 12 5.21 8.12 5.96
CA ALA A 12 5.61 7.70 7.30
C ALA A 12 4.45 7.81 8.30
N GLU A 13 3.60 8.84 8.17
CA GLU A 13 2.43 9.04 9.03
C GLU A 13 1.39 7.94 8.84
N GLU A 14 1.10 7.55 7.60
CA GLU A 14 0.17 6.44 7.33
C GLU A 14 0.74 5.09 7.80
N LEU A 15 2.04 4.87 7.64
CA LEU A 15 2.71 3.66 8.14
C LEU A 15 2.70 3.61 9.68
N ALA A 16 2.91 4.76 10.35
CA ALA A 16 2.80 4.87 11.80
C ALA A 16 1.35 4.60 12.26
N ALA A 17 0.37 5.22 11.60
CA ALA A 17 -1.04 5.02 11.90
C ALA A 17 -1.47 3.55 11.71
N PHE A 18 -0.95 2.88 10.68
CA PHE A 18 -1.16 1.45 10.49
C PHE A 18 -0.60 0.64 11.67
N TYR A 19 0.65 0.89 12.07
CA TYR A 19 1.26 0.19 13.20
C TYR A 19 0.46 0.37 14.50
N ASP A 20 0.07 1.61 14.80
CA ASP A 20 -0.68 1.99 15.99
C ASP A 20 -2.13 1.47 15.99
N SER A 21 -2.72 1.25 14.82
CA SER A 21 -4.12 0.83 14.68
C SER A 21 -4.41 -0.56 15.28
N GLY A 22 -3.40 -1.43 15.41
CA GLY A 22 -3.63 -2.83 15.79
C GLY A 22 -4.10 -3.73 14.64
N GLN A 23 -4.36 -3.18 13.46
CA GLN A 23 -4.87 -3.94 12.32
C GLN A 23 -3.79 -4.82 11.70
N LYS A 24 -4.21 -5.88 11.01
CA LYS A 24 -3.31 -6.89 10.50
C LYS A 24 -2.92 -6.66 9.04
N TYR A 25 -3.81 -6.10 8.24
CA TYR A 25 -3.61 -5.92 6.82
C TYR A 25 -3.85 -4.47 6.40
N TRP A 26 -3.00 -3.99 5.50
CA TRP A 26 -3.08 -2.63 4.96
C TRP A 26 -3.21 -2.67 3.44
N TYR A 27 -4.19 -1.93 2.92
CA TYR A 27 -4.49 -1.86 1.50
C TYR A 27 -4.65 -0.42 1.03
N MET A 28 -4.39 -0.17 -0.25
CA MET A 28 -4.62 1.12 -0.91
C MET A 28 -5.78 1.02 -1.90
N ARG A 29 -6.58 2.08 -1.97
CA ARG A 29 -7.67 2.27 -2.94
C ARG A 29 -7.19 3.03 -4.18
N ASP A 30 -8.02 3.04 -5.21
CA ASP A 30 -7.82 3.70 -6.50
C ASP A 30 -7.72 5.23 -6.42
N ASP A 31 -8.37 5.83 -5.42
CA ASP A 31 -8.21 7.25 -5.10
C ASP A 31 -6.91 7.55 -4.33
N GLY A 32 -6.13 6.52 -3.98
CA GLY A 32 -4.90 6.59 -3.21
C GLY A 32 -5.12 6.69 -1.70
N SER A 33 -6.36 6.64 -1.20
CA SER A 33 -6.62 6.46 0.23
C SER A 33 -6.24 5.05 0.67
N THR A 34 -6.14 4.81 1.98
CA THR A 34 -5.78 3.50 2.51
C THR A 34 -6.79 3.00 3.52
N ASP A 35 -6.98 1.68 3.55
CA ASP A 35 -7.86 0.98 4.46
C ASP A 35 -7.09 -0.05 5.29
N LEU A 36 -7.57 -0.26 6.51
CA LEU A 36 -6.99 -1.20 7.46
C LEU A 36 -8.02 -2.30 7.78
N TYR A 37 -7.59 -3.55 7.72
CA TYR A 37 -8.44 -4.71 7.99
C TYR A 37 -7.81 -5.65 9.01
N SER A 38 -8.67 -6.31 9.80
CA SER A 38 -8.25 -7.36 10.74
C SER A 38 -8.02 -8.70 10.04
N ASP A 39 -8.77 -8.94 8.96
CA ASP A 39 -8.73 -10.17 8.15
C ASP A 39 -8.26 -9.86 6.73
N GLU A 40 -7.72 -10.88 6.06
CA GLU A 40 -7.23 -10.76 4.68
C GLU A 40 -8.41 -10.61 3.71
N LEU A 41 -8.30 -9.64 2.80
CA LEU A 41 -9.28 -9.41 1.75
C LEU A 41 -8.93 -10.22 0.51
N ILE A 42 -9.89 -11.00 0.01
CA ILE A 42 -9.74 -11.72 -1.27
C ILE A 42 -9.95 -10.72 -2.40
N ILE A 43 -8.85 -10.21 -2.97
CA ILE A 43 -8.89 -9.30 -4.10
C ILE A 43 -9.05 -10.12 -5.37
N THR A 44 -10.23 -10.05 -5.99
CA THR A 44 -10.49 -10.82 -7.21
C THR A 44 -10.10 -10.09 -8.49
N HIS A 45 -10.02 -8.76 -8.50
CA HIS A 45 -9.51 -7.94 -9.62
C HIS A 45 -9.05 -6.56 -9.13
N GLY A 46 -7.83 -6.16 -9.52
CA GLY A 46 -7.32 -4.78 -9.55
C GLY A 46 -7.18 -4.01 -8.23
N TRP A 47 -8.29 -3.78 -7.51
CA TRP A 47 -8.34 -2.98 -6.27
C TRP A 47 -9.17 -3.69 -5.17
N PRO A 48 -8.93 -3.37 -3.89
CA PRO A 48 -7.83 -2.55 -3.39
C PRO A 48 -6.49 -3.28 -3.53
N ILE A 49 -5.37 -2.54 -3.59
CA ILE A 49 -4.04 -3.14 -3.73
C ILE A 49 -3.48 -3.43 -2.36
N TYR A 50 -2.96 -4.65 -2.19
CA TYR A 50 -2.28 -5.05 -0.97
C TYR A 50 -0.96 -4.29 -0.82
N LEU A 51 -0.78 -3.64 0.33
CA LEU A 51 0.46 -2.93 0.67
C LEU A 51 1.37 -3.85 1.47
N MET A 52 0.91 -4.27 2.65
CA MET A 52 1.62 -5.17 3.55
C MET A 52 0.70 -5.67 4.66
N ASP A 53 1.13 -6.75 5.32
CA ASP A 53 0.61 -7.22 6.58
C ASP A 53 1.49 -6.72 7.73
N ARG A 54 0.94 -6.77 8.94
CA ARG A 54 1.64 -6.37 10.14
C ARG A 54 2.70 -7.41 10.49
N ASP A 55 3.94 -7.09 10.16
CA ASP A 55 5.12 -7.87 10.56
C ASP A 55 5.94 -7.12 11.60
N GLU A 56 5.84 -7.54 12.87
CA GLU A 56 6.62 -6.99 13.98
C GLU A 56 8.13 -7.04 13.76
N LYS A 57 8.65 -8.04 13.04
CA LYS A 57 10.10 -8.13 12.75
C LYS A 57 10.50 -7.09 11.71
N TRP A 58 9.65 -6.86 10.71
CA TRP A 58 9.87 -5.82 9.73
C TRP A 58 9.85 -4.44 10.40
N PHE A 59 8.85 -4.16 11.25
CA PHE A 59 8.80 -2.91 12.00
C PHE A 59 9.99 -2.73 12.95
N ALA A 60 10.42 -3.80 13.64
CA ALA A 60 11.58 -3.77 14.53
C ALA A 60 12.90 -3.45 13.81
N LYS A 61 13.06 -3.80 12.52
CA LYS A 61 14.23 -3.43 11.71
C LYS A 61 14.39 -1.92 11.59
N TRP A 62 13.27 -1.19 11.57
CA TRP A 62 13.26 0.25 11.35
C TRP A 62 13.30 1.07 12.64
N ASP A 63 13.06 0.46 13.81
CA ASP A 63 13.12 1.10 15.13
C ASP A 63 12.33 2.44 15.20
N GLY A 64 11.13 2.44 14.61
CA GLY A 64 10.27 3.64 14.52
C GLY A 64 10.66 4.65 13.44
N ASN A 65 11.73 4.40 12.67
CA ASN A 65 12.10 5.22 11.52
C ASN A 65 11.26 4.87 10.28
N TYR A 66 9.98 5.25 10.34
CA TYR A 66 9.01 4.99 9.29
C TYR A 66 9.29 5.79 8.00
N GLU A 67 9.89 6.97 8.12
CA GLU A 67 10.29 7.79 6.96
C GLU A 67 11.27 7.02 6.07
N LYS A 68 12.34 6.49 6.66
CA LYS A 68 13.30 5.67 5.91
C LYS A 68 12.68 4.37 5.42
N ALA A 69 11.77 3.77 6.19
CA ALA A 69 11.09 2.54 5.79
C ALA A 69 10.22 2.72 4.53
N VAL A 70 9.49 3.84 4.44
CA VAL A 70 8.68 4.13 3.25
C VAL A 70 9.53 4.52 2.05
N GLU A 71 10.62 5.27 2.25
CA GLU A 71 11.51 5.71 1.17
C GLU A 71 12.36 4.58 0.59
N ASP A 72 12.97 3.76 1.45
CA ASP A 72 13.96 2.76 1.01
C ASP A 72 13.31 1.44 0.56
N GLU A 73 12.11 1.10 1.05
CA GLU A 73 11.53 -0.23 0.85
C GLU A 73 10.08 -0.19 0.38
N LEU A 74 9.18 0.50 1.09
CA LEU A 74 7.74 0.38 0.81
C LEU A 74 7.33 1.05 -0.51
N ASN A 75 7.66 2.33 -0.71
CA ASN A 75 7.28 3.05 -1.95
C ASN A 75 7.96 2.49 -3.21
N PRO A 76 9.26 2.11 -3.19
CA PRO A 76 9.89 1.44 -4.34
C PRO A 76 9.22 0.11 -4.69
N HIS A 77 8.86 -0.72 -3.70
CA HIS A 77 8.12 -1.96 -3.97
C HIS A 77 6.72 -1.70 -4.49
N LEU A 78 6.01 -0.69 -3.97
CA LEU A 78 4.71 -0.30 -4.46
C LEU A 78 4.77 0.10 -5.93
N LEU A 79 5.68 0.98 -6.31
CA LEU A 79 5.84 1.42 -7.70
C LEU A 79 6.07 0.23 -8.63
N LYS A 80 6.95 -0.70 -8.25
CA LYS A 80 7.22 -1.91 -9.04
C LYS A 80 5.99 -2.82 -9.16
N ASN A 81 5.26 -3.06 -8.07
CA ASN A 81 4.03 -3.86 -8.10
C ASN A 81 2.95 -3.19 -8.97
N PHE A 82 2.84 -1.86 -8.92
CA PHE A 82 1.94 -1.10 -9.80
C PHE A 82 2.31 -1.23 -11.28
N GLU A 83 3.60 -1.12 -11.62
CA GLU A 83 4.07 -1.31 -13.00
C GLU A 83 3.79 -2.72 -13.53
N GLU A 84 3.94 -3.74 -12.69
CA GLU A 84 3.61 -5.13 -13.04
C GLU A 84 2.09 -5.31 -13.24
N LEU A 85 1.25 -4.81 -12.33
CA LEU A 85 -0.22 -4.83 -12.46
C LEU A 85 -0.73 -4.10 -13.70
N ILE A 86 -0.10 -2.98 -14.05
CA ILE A 86 -0.39 -2.23 -15.29
C ILE A 86 -0.02 -3.03 -16.54
N THR A 87 1.13 -3.71 -16.51
CA THR A 87 1.68 -4.44 -17.66
C THR A 87 0.94 -5.75 -17.95
N GLU A 88 0.44 -6.43 -16.93
CA GLU A 88 -0.31 -7.68 -17.07
C GLU A 88 -1.75 -7.48 -17.59
N GLY A 89 -2.20 -6.23 -17.75
CA GLY A 89 -3.53 -5.93 -18.28
C GLY A 89 -4.67 -6.15 -17.27
N ASP A 90 -4.33 -6.54 -16.04
CA ASP A 90 -5.21 -6.56 -14.85
C ASP A 90 -5.37 -5.16 -14.26
N TRP A 91 -5.41 -4.17 -15.15
CA TRP A 91 -5.80 -2.83 -14.80
C TRP A 91 -7.24 -2.91 -14.27
N PRO A 92 -7.53 -2.34 -13.10
CA PRO A 92 -8.89 -1.95 -12.76
C PRO A 92 -9.29 -0.85 -13.72
N LYS A 93 -9.72 -1.24 -14.92
CA LYS A 93 -10.18 -0.32 -15.94
C LYS A 93 -11.21 0.58 -15.29
N ASP A 94 -11.04 1.88 -15.49
CA ASP A 94 -12.08 2.86 -15.25
C ASP A 94 -13.40 2.30 -15.81
N HIS A 95 -14.30 1.86 -14.95
CA HIS A 95 -15.71 1.79 -15.27
C HIS A 95 -16.24 3.22 -15.23
N ASN A 96 -15.75 4.06 -16.14
CA ASN A 96 -16.42 5.30 -16.50
C ASN A 96 -17.32 4.96 -17.70
N GLU A 97 -18.55 4.57 -17.39
CA GLU A 97 -19.68 4.63 -18.32
C GLU A 97 -19.97 6.08 -18.76
#